data_AF-A0A1H0NJV5-F1
#
_entry.id   AF-A0A1H0NJV5-F1
#
_cell.length_a   1.000
_cell.length_b   1.000
_cell.length_c   1.000
_cell.angle_alpha   90.00
_cell.angle_beta   90.00
_cell.angle_gamma   90.00
#
_symmetry.space_group_name_H-M   'P 1'
#
loop_
_entity.id
_entity.type
_entity.pdbx_description
1 polymer ?
#
loop_
_entity_poly.entity_id
_entity_poly.type
_entity_poly.pdbx_seq_one_letter_code
_entity_poly.pdbx_strand_id
1 'polypeptide(L)'
;MARLNIEGREIAAPAGCSILQAFIHAGETLVEGVGCMGQGVCGSCRVMVRRQGEPEVKTALACETMVEDGMQVAFLDYFTSSSRHVYRIEDIGDSWQILGTIAETFPEAAHCRHCSGCDRACPKQLDVQRGVNLAVAGELAASAKVFDECVMCNLCTLACPELIQPNHLGLFVRRMIASLSLRPANLMQRLQQTERGEMTIDLDAPGAHPPQQG
;
A
#
# COMPACT_ATOMS: atom_id res chain seq x y z
N MET A 1 11.08 -24.23 18.95
CA MET A 1 11.52 -22.84 18.74
C MET A 1 12.24 -22.80 17.41
N ALA A 2 12.00 -21.77 16.60
CA ALA A 2 12.77 -21.50 15.38
C ALA A 2 13.90 -20.54 15.72
N ARG A 3 15.10 -20.79 15.18
CA ARG A 3 16.24 -19.86 15.24
C ARG A 3 16.38 -19.18 13.88
N LEU A 4 16.43 -17.85 13.90
CA LEU A 4 16.48 -17.04 12.70
C LEU A 4 17.41 -15.85 12.92
N ASN A 5 17.90 -15.30 11.82
CA ASN A 5 18.69 -14.08 11.84
C ASN A 5 17.81 -12.90 11.40
N ILE A 6 17.64 -11.90 12.27
CA ILE A 6 16.96 -10.65 11.93
C ILE A 6 17.97 -9.51 12.14
N GLU A 7 18.18 -8.68 11.11
CA GLU A 7 19.14 -7.57 11.17
C GLU A 7 20.56 -7.99 11.60
N GLY A 8 21.02 -9.16 11.13
CA GLY A 8 22.33 -9.70 11.52
C GLY A 8 22.36 -10.33 12.92
N ARG A 9 21.29 -10.28 13.70
CA ARG A 9 21.22 -10.84 15.06
C ARG A 9 20.46 -12.15 15.09
N GLU A 10 21.04 -13.17 15.71
CA GLU A 10 20.37 -14.44 15.93
C GLU A 10 19.34 -14.30 17.06
N ILE A 11 18.10 -14.69 16.79
CA ILE A 11 17.01 -14.71 17.75
C ILE A 11 16.33 -16.08 17.77
N ALA A 12 15.70 -16.41 18.89
CA ALA A 12 14.88 -17.61 19.03
C ALA A 12 13.44 -17.21 19.32
N ALA A 13 12.48 -17.79 18.58
CA ALA A 13 11.07 -17.51 18.76
C ALA A 13 10.22 -18.80 18.78
N PRO A 14 9.03 -18.78 19.41
CA PRO A 14 8.07 -19.86 19.28
C PRO A 14 7.72 -20.15 17.82
N ALA A 15 7.49 -21.42 17.50
CA ALA A 15 6.99 -21.79 16.19
C ALA A 15 5.55 -21.26 16.03
N GLY A 16 5.18 -20.86 14.81
CA GLY A 16 3.85 -20.32 14.50
C GLY A 16 3.65 -18.83 14.80
N CYS A 17 4.70 -18.12 15.22
CA CYS A 17 4.72 -16.66 15.26
C CYS A 17 5.09 -16.08 13.89
N SER A 18 4.59 -14.89 13.60
CA SER A 18 5.08 -14.09 12.48
C SER A 18 6.47 -13.49 12.78
N ILE A 19 7.19 -13.05 11.76
CA ILE A 19 8.47 -12.34 11.90
C ILE A 19 8.31 -11.14 12.85
N LEU A 20 7.23 -10.38 12.71
CA LEU A 20 6.97 -9.21 13.56
C LEU A 20 6.80 -9.62 15.04
N GLN A 21 6.06 -10.70 15.30
CA GLN A 21 5.86 -11.22 16.65
C GLN A 21 7.16 -11.80 17.23
N ALA A 22 7.97 -12.47 16.41
CA ALA A 22 9.27 -12.99 16.83
C ALA A 22 10.23 -11.87 17.22
N PHE A 23 10.23 -10.75 16.49
CA PHE A 23 11.04 -9.57 16.82
C PHE A 23 10.65 -8.99 18.18
N ILE A 24 9.35 -8.81 18.44
CA ILE A 24 8.83 -8.36 19.76
C ILE A 24 9.20 -9.38 20.86
N HIS A 25 9.04 -10.68 20.59
CA HIS A 25 9.34 -11.74 21.55
C HIS A 25 10.82 -11.77 21.95
N ALA A 26 11.72 -11.39 21.04
CA ALA A 26 13.16 -11.25 21.31
C ALA A 26 13.49 -10.04 22.21
N GLY A 27 12.49 -9.26 22.64
CA GLY A 27 12.67 -8.08 23.49
C GLY A 27 13.00 -6.81 22.72
N GLU A 28 12.95 -6.84 21.39
CA GLU A 28 13.20 -5.66 20.56
C GLU A 28 11.99 -4.73 20.53
N THR A 29 12.26 -3.43 20.47
CA THR A 29 11.21 -2.41 20.40
C THR A 29 10.93 -2.04 18.95
N LEU A 30 9.66 -2.12 18.54
CA LEU A 30 9.23 -1.63 17.23
C LEU A 30 9.11 -0.11 17.25
N VAL A 31 10.17 0.57 16.80
CA VAL A 31 10.17 2.04 16.64
C VAL A 31 9.73 2.49 15.25
N GLU A 32 9.83 1.60 14.25
CA GLU A 32 9.45 1.84 12.87
C GLU A 32 8.95 0.54 12.20
N GLY A 33 8.52 0.63 10.94
CA GLY A 33 8.08 -0.56 10.20
C GLY A 33 6.86 -1.26 10.81
N VAL A 34 5.99 -0.54 11.54
CA VAL A 34 4.80 -1.09 12.19
C VAL A 34 3.60 -0.16 12.01
N GLY A 35 2.40 -0.74 11.97
CA GLY A 35 1.14 0.01 11.86
C GLY A 35 -0.03 -0.81 12.38
N CYS A 36 -0.61 -1.67 11.53
CA CYS A 36 -1.79 -2.48 11.87
C CYS A 36 -1.55 -3.70 12.80
N MET A 37 -0.31 -3.90 13.27
CA MET A 37 0.08 -4.93 14.24
C MET A 37 -0.45 -6.36 13.96
N GLY A 38 -0.31 -6.88 12.73
CA GLY A 38 -0.65 -8.28 12.42
C GLY A 38 -1.71 -8.51 11.36
N GLN A 39 -2.33 -7.45 10.84
CA GLN A 39 -3.48 -7.60 9.93
C GLN A 39 -3.09 -7.54 8.45
N GLY A 40 -1.84 -7.20 8.11
CA GLY A 40 -1.39 -7.13 6.73
C GLY A 40 -2.03 -6.03 5.88
N VAL A 41 -2.67 -5.03 6.50
CA VAL A 41 -3.46 -4.01 5.77
C VAL A 41 -2.78 -2.65 5.62
N CYS A 42 -1.78 -2.32 6.47
CA CYS A 42 -1.11 -1.03 6.44
C CYS A 42 0.11 -0.97 5.51
N GLY A 43 0.67 -2.12 5.13
CA GLY A 43 1.89 -2.20 4.30
C GLY A 43 3.19 -1.74 4.97
N SER A 44 3.23 -1.43 6.27
CA SER A 44 4.40 -0.82 6.94
C SER A 44 5.57 -1.78 7.19
N CYS A 45 5.29 -3.02 7.61
CA CYS A 45 6.28 -3.98 8.12
C CYS A 45 7.01 -4.77 7.02
N ARG A 46 7.60 -4.05 6.09
CA ARG A 46 8.23 -4.61 4.89
C ARG A 46 9.55 -5.25 5.24
N VAL A 47 9.79 -6.44 4.70
CA VAL A 47 11.01 -7.20 4.92
C VAL A 47 11.49 -7.84 3.62
N MET A 48 12.79 -8.03 3.51
CA MET A 48 13.42 -9.04 2.67
C MET A 48 13.62 -10.32 3.49
N VAL A 49 13.31 -11.46 2.89
CA VAL A 49 13.39 -12.76 3.52
C VAL A 49 14.16 -13.71 2.62
N ARG A 50 15.13 -14.42 3.19
CA ARG A 50 15.79 -15.57 2.57
C ARG A 50 15.60 -16.79 3.46
N ARG A 51 15.00 -17.84 2.91
CA ARG A 51 14.80 -19.11 3.61
C ARG A 51 16.07 -19.95 3.58
N GLN A 52 16.19 -20.85 4.56
CA GLN A 52 17.34 -21.74 4.63
C GLN A 52 17.43 -22.63 3.39
N GLY A 53 18.60 -22.64 2.74
CA GLY A 53 18.83 -23.43 1.53
C GLY A 53 18.24 -22.83 0.24
N GLU A 54 17.48 -21.74 0.33
CA GLU A 54 16.97 -21.03 -0.85
C GLU A 54 17.96 -19.93 -1.29
N PRO A 55 18.33 -19.87 -2.59
CA PRO A 55 19.18 -18.80 -3.11
C PRO A 55 18.41 -17.49 -3.31
N GLU A 56 17.08 -17.57 -3.42
CA GLU A 56 16.21 -16.43 -3.74
C GLU A 56 15.92 -15.58 -2.49
N VAL A 57 15.95 -14.25 -2.65
CA VAL A 57 15.46 -13.29 -1.66
C VAL A 57 14.09 -12.82 -2.11
N LYS A 58 13.10 -12.89 -1.22
CA LYS A 58 11.74 -12.43 -1.47
C LYS A 58 11.41 -11.24 -0.60
N THR A 59 10.53 -10.37 -1.07
CA THR A 59 9.96 -9.32 -0.22
C THR A 59 8.64 -9.80 0.36
N ALA A 60 8.35 -9.40 1.59
CA ALA A 60 7.14 -9.82 2.29
C ALA A 60 6.71 -8.78 3.33
N LEU A 61 5.57 -9.04 3.98
CA LEU A 61 5.14 -8.34 5.19
C LEU A 61 5.49 -9.20 6.41
N ALA A 62 6.31 -8.67 7.31
CA ALA A 62 6.77 -9.34 8.52
C ALA A 62 5.61 -9.86 9.39
N CYS A 63 4.50 -9.13 9.41
CA CYS A 63 3.35 -9.48 10.22
C CYS A 63 2.50 -10.63 9.65
N GLU A 64 2.64 -10.94 8.36
CA GLU A 64 1.95 -12.05 7.68
C GLU A 64 2.88 -13.22 7.33
N THR A 65 4.19 -13.07 7.56
CA THR A 65 5.19 -14.09 7.24
C THR A 65 5.55 -14.86 8.51
N MET A 66 5.33 -16.17 8.50
CA MET A 66 5.69 -17.05 9.62
C MET A 66 7.21 -17.25 9.71
N VAL A 67 7.74 -17.37 10.92
CA VAL A 67 9.15 -17.69 11.13
C VAL A 67 9.44 -19.16 10.81
N GLU A 68 10.60 -19.40 10.19
CA GLU A 68 11.13 -20.72 9.87
C GLU A 68 12.58 -20.83 10.39
N ASP A 69 13.04 -22.03 10.71
CA ASP A 69 14.41 -22.23 11.19
C ASP A 69 15.42 -21.89 10.08
N GLY A 70 16.52 -21.24 10.45
CA GLY A 70 17.56 -20.79 9.52
C GLY A 70 17.14 -19.64 8.60
N MET A 71 15.95 -19.06 8.79
CA MET A 71 15.49 -17.89 8.02
C MET A 71 16.37 -16.67 8.29
N GLN A 72 16.62 -15.88 7.25
CA GLN A 72 17.28 -14.58 7.34
C GLN A 72 16.32 -13.48 6.93
N VAL A 73 16.26 -12.42 7.72
CA VAL A 73 15.32 -11.32 7.56
C VAL A 73 16.04 -9.99 7.70
N ALA A 74 15.72 -9.07 6.79
CA ALA A 74 16.06 -7.66 6.91
C ALA A 74 14.82 -6.81 6.68
N PHE A 75 14.51 -5.90 7.59
CA PHE A 75 13.52 -4.86 7.43
C PHE A 75 13.95 -3.87 6.35
N LEU A 76 12.95 -3.38 5.62
CA LEU A 76 13.12 -2.35 4.62
C LEU A 76 12.61 -1.03 5.18
N ASP A 77 13.52 -0.07 5.31
CA ASP A 77 13.20 1.28 5.73
C ASP A 77 12.21 1.95 4.76
N TYR A 78 11.45 2.91 5.29
CA TYR A 78 10.61 3.72 4.44
C TYR A 78 11.45 4.72 3.65
N PHE A 79 11.61 4.44 2.36
CA PHE A 79 12.18 5.40 1.43
C PHE A 79 11.08 6.23 0.78
N THR A 80 11.14 7.56 0.94
CA THR A 80 10.41 8.49 0.08
C THR A 80 11.21 8.73 -1.19
N SER A 81 10.63 8.41 -2.36
CA SER A 81 11.19 8.89 -3.63
C SER A 81 11.35 10.41 -3.60
N SER A 82 12.47 10.91 -4.11
CA SER A 82 12.71 12.34 -4.32
C SER A 82 11.79 12.90 -5.44
N SER A 83 11.39 12.06 -6.39
CA SER A 83 10.37 12.38 -7.39
C SER A 83 8.98 12.02 -6.86
N ARG A 84 8.19 13.04 -6.53
CA ARG A 84 6.76 12.90 -6.21
C ARG A 84 5.94 13.31 -7.43
N HIS A 85 5.07 12.43 -7.89
CA HIS A 85 4.05 12.79 -8.87
C HIS A 85 3.00 13.67 -8.18
N VAL A 86 3.01 14.97 -8.46
CA VAL A 86 2.08 15.94 -7.90
C VAL A 86 0.95 16.15 -8.90
N TYR A 87 -0.27 15.90 -8.45
CA TYR A 87 -1.49 16.13 -9.21
C TYR A 87 -2.59 16.60 -8.25
N ARG A 88 -3.56 17.33 -8.78
CA ARG A 88 -4.78 17.70 -8.06
C ARG A 88 -5.95 17.01 -8.71
N ILE A 89 -6.85 16.46 -7.90
CA ILE A 89 -8.00 15.72 -8.41
C ILE A 89 -8.97 16.66 -9.12
N GLU A 90 -9.07 17.91 -8.66
CA GLU A 90 -9.90 18.96 -9.28
C GLU A 90 -9.45 19.34 -10.69
N ASP A 91 -8.16 19.15 -11.00
CA ASP A 91 -7.58 19.48 -12.31
C ASP A 91 -7.76 18.33 -13.32
N ILE A 92 -8.25 17.16 -12.87
CA ILE A 92 -8.62 16.06 -13.75
C ILE A 92 -9.90 16.46 -14.48
N GLY A 93 -9.73 16.91 -15.73
CA GLY A 93 -10.82 17.32 -16.59
C GLY A 93 -11.71 16.16 -17.05
N ASP A 94 -12.35 16.38 -18.19
CA ASP A 94 -13.24 15.46 -18.87
C ASP A 94 -12.56 14.11 -19.16
N SER A 95 -13.37 13.06 -19.32
CA SER A 95 -12.87 11.71 -19.61
C SER A 95 -11.97 11.60 -20.86
N TRP A 96 -12.09 12.56 -21.78
CA TRP A 96 -11.31 12.64 -23.02
C TRP A 96 -9.81 12.95 -22.80
N GLN A 97 -9.44 13.58 -21.68
CA GLN A 97 -8.06 14.00 -21.41
C GLN A 97 -7.27 13.01 -20.53
N ILE A 98 -7.92 11.97 -19.99
CA ILE A 98 -7.34 11.12 -18.93
C ILE A 98 -6.02 10.46 -19.37
N LEU A 99 -5.93 9.99 -20.61
CA LEU A 99 -4.71 9.38 -21.12
C LEU A 99 -3.53 10.36 -21.16
N GLY A 100 -3.80 11.61 -21.55
CA GLY A 100 -2.82 12.69 -21.49
C GLY A 100 -2.37 12.98 -20.07
N THR A 101 -3.32 13.08 -19.13
CA THR A 101 -3.03 13.29 -17.71
C THR A 101 -2.18 12.16 -17.11
N ILE A 102 -2.42 10.90 -17.47
CA ILE A 102 -1.58 9.77 -17.05
C ILE A 102 -0.17 9.92 -17.62
N ALA A 103 -0.03 10.21 -18.92
CA ALA A 103 1.27 10.34 -19.57
C ALA A 103 2.09 11.53 -19.04
N GLU A 104 1.42 12.61 -18.62
CA GLU A 104 2.06 13.77 -17.99
C GLU A 104 2.44 13.51 -16.52
N THR A 105 1.57 12.82 -15.78
CA THR A 105 1.78 12.59 -14.34
C THR A 105 2.76 11.44 -14.10
N PHE A 106 2.71 10.39 -14.92
CA PHE A 106 3.53 9.17 -14.85
C PHE A 106 4.16 8.87 -16.23
N PRO A 107 5.04 9.75 -16.76
CA PRO A 107 5.66 9.55 -18.06
C PRO A 107 6.47 8.25 -18.16
N GLU A 108 6.99 7.76 -17.04
CA GLU A 108 7.76 6.52 -16.95
C GLU A 108 6.90 5.28 -17.19
N ALA A 109 5.58 5.35 -16.97
CA ALA A 109 4.70 4.19 -17.06
C ALA A 109 4.71 3.54 -18.47
N ALA A 110 4.82 4.37 -19.52
CA ALA A 110 4.91 3.91 -20.90
C ALA A 110 6.21 3.14 -21.20
N HIS A 111 7.23 3.25 -20.34
CA HIS A 111 8.51 2.56 -20.49
C HIS A 111 8.54 1.20 -19.77
N CYS A 112 7.39 0.68 -19.30
CA CYS A 112 7.32 -0.63 -18.65
C CYS A 112 8.00 -1.71 -19.51
N ARG A 113 9.07 -2.31 -18.98
CA ARG A 113 9.86 -3.31 -19.70
C ARG A 113 9.36 -4.77 -19.56
N HIS A 114 8.18 -4.96 -18.97
CA HIS A 114 7.56 -6.27 -18.77
C HIS A 114 8.41 -7.33 -18.03
N CYS A 115 9.15 -6.93 -16.99
CA CYS A 115 10.07 -7.82 -16.26
C CYS A 115 9.48 -8.60 -15.06
N SER A 116 8.22 -8.34 -14.70
CA SER A 116 7.51 -8.91 -13.54
C SER A 116 8.21 -8.75 -12.19
N GLY A 117 9.12 -7.79 -12.07
CA GLY A 117 9.77 -7.44 -10.80
C GLY A 117 8.75 -6.98 -9.75
N CYS A 118 7.80 -6.13 -10.15
CA CYS A 118 6.74 -5.64 -9.28
C CYS A 118 5.76 -6.72 -8.82
N ASP A 119 5.44 -7.69 -9.69
CA ASP A 119 4.55 -8.81 -9.37
C ASP A 119 5.18 -9.70 -8.29
N ARG A 120 6.45 -10.08 -8.49
CA ARG A 120 7.21 -10.89 -7.52
C ARG A 120 7.43 -10.17 -6.19
N ALA A 121 7.49 -8.85 -6.22
CA ALA A 121 7.64 -8.04 -5.02
C ALA A 121 6.32 -7.77 -4.28
N CYS A 122 5.17 -8.07 -4.88
CA CYS A 122 3.89 -7.77 -4.28
C CYS A 122 3.51 -8.84 -3.24
N PRO A 123 3.46 -8.53 -1.93
CA PRO A 123 3.07 -9.51 -0.90
C PRO A 123 1.59 -9.90 -0.99
N LYS A 124 0.77 -9.08 -1.68
CA LYS A 124 -0.63 -9.35 -1.97
C LYS A 124 -0.84 -10.06 -3.31
N GLN A 125 0.24 -10.41 -4.02
CA GLN A 125 0.21 -11.18 -5.27
C GLN A 125 -0.65 -10.52 -6.37
N LEU A 126 -0.67 -9.19 -6.39
CA LEU A 126 -1.34 -8.45 -7.46
C LEU A 126 -0.57 -8.62 -8.77
N ASP A 127 -1.29 -8.65 -9.89
CA ASP A 127 -0.74 -8.60 -11.24
C ASP A 127 -0.36 -7.15 -11.59
N VAL A 128 0.59 -6.59 -10.83
CA VAL A 128 0.98 -5.18 -10.83
C VAL A 128 1.42 -4.73 -12.22
N GLN A 129 2.23 -5.53 -12.91
CA GLN A 129 2.69 -5.25 -14.26
C GLN A 129 1.51 -5.10 -15.22
N ARG A 130 0.54 -6.01 -15.19
CA ARG A 130 -0.66 -5.87 -16.01
C ARG A 130 -1.45 -4.62 -15.64
N GLY A 131 -1.55 -4.30 -14.35
CA GLY A 131 -2.19 -3.07 -13.87
C GLY A 131 -1.57 -1.80 -14.49
N VAL A 132 -0.24 -1.75 -14.59
CA VAL A 132 0.49 -0.66 -15.27
C VAL A 132 0.15 -0.62 -16.76
N ASN A 133 0.22 -1.77 -17.45
CA ASN A 133 -0.06 -1.84 -18.89
C ASN A 133 -1.50 -1.41 -19.23
N LEU A 134 -2.47 -1.83 -18.40
CA LEU A 134 -3.87 -1.43 -18.54
C LEU A 134 -4.05 0.08 -18.34
N ALA A 135 -3.33 0.69 -17.40
CA ALA A 135 -3.37 2.14 -17.19
C ALA A 135 -2.86 2.90 -18.42
N VAL A 136 -1.71 2.48 -18.98
CA VAL A 136 -1.11 3.07 -20.19
C VAL A 136 -2.02 2.88 -21.41
N ALA A 137 -2.69 1.73 -21.53
CA ALA A 137 -3.64 1.45 -22.59
C ALA A 137 -4.99 2.18 -22.45
N GLY A 138 -5.24 2.86 -21.32
CA GLY A 138 -6.52 3.53 -21.05
C GLY A 138 -7.63 2.60 -20.55
N GLU A 139 -7.32 1.36 -20.21
CA GLU A 139 -8.25 0.41 -19.59
C GLU A 139 -8.37 0.64 -18.08
N LEU A 140 -8.80 1.85 -17.71
CA LEU A 140 -8.71 2.37 -16.35
C LEU A 140 -9.47 1.55 -15.32
N ALA A 141 -10.70 1.11 -15.64
CA ALA A 141 -11.51 0.30 -14.72
C ALA A 141 -10.84 -1.05 -14.40
N ALA A 142 -10.24 -1.68 -15.42
CA ALA A 142 -9.50 -2.93 -15.25
C ALA A 142 -8.21 -2.70 -14.44
N SER A 143 -7.47 -1.62 -14.73
CA SER A 143 -6.29 -1.23 -13.95
C SER A 143 -6.64 -0.96 -12.48
N ALA A 144 -7.69 -0.17 -12.22
CA ALA A 144 -8.17 0.11 -10.87
C ALA A 144 -8.53 -1.16 -10.11
N LYS A 145 -9.09 -2.17 -10.80
CA LYS A 145 -9.43 -3.45 -10.17
C LYS A 145 -8.19 -4.27 -9.77
N VAL A 146 -7.13 -4.24 -10.57
CA VAL A 146 -5.84 -4.87 -10.20
C VAL A 146 -5.29 -4.28 -8.90
N PHE A 147 -5.40 -2.96 -8.72
CA PHE A 147 -4.87 -2.24 -7.56
C PHE A 147 -5.84 -2.10 -6.38
N ASP A 148 -6.98 -2.79 -6.42
CA ASP A 148 -8.06 -2.60 -5.44
C ASP A 148 -7.62 -2.97 -4.00
N GLU A 149 -6.91 -4.09 -3.88
CA GLU A 149 -6.36 -4.65 -2.63
C GLU A 149 -4.95 -4.11 -2.31
N CYS A 150 -4.46 -3.11 -3.06
CA CYS A 150 -3.15 -2.54 -2.82
C CYS A 150 -3.08 -1.86 -1.44
N VAL A 151 -2.22 -2.38 -0.56
CA VAL A 151 -1.96 -1.85 0.79
C VAL A 151 -0.87 -0.78 0.84
N MET A 152 -0.47 -0.24 -0.31
CA MET A 152 0.54 0.82 -0.42
C MET A 152 1.88 0.51 0.29
N CYS A 153 2.32 -0.75 0.26
CA CYS A 153 3.60 -1.16 0.85
C CYS A 153 4.84 -0.69 0.07
N ASN A 154 4.70 -0.09 -1.11
CA ASN A 154 5.81 0.39 -1.96
C ASN A 154 6.85 -0.67 -2.41
N LEU A 155 6.66 -1.96 -2.13
CA LEU A 155 7.62 -3.00 -2.55
C LEU A 155 7.73 -3.10 -4.08
N CYS A 156 6.62 -2.96 -4.80
CA CYS A 156 6.63 -2.88 -6.26
C CYS A 156 7.34 -1.62 -6.80
N THR A 157 7.36 -0.53 -6.02
CA THR A 157 8.12 0.68 -6.38
C THR A 157 9.61 0.41 -6.28
N LEU A 158 10.07 -0.23 -5.20
CA LEU A 158 11.48 -0.61 -5.02
C LEU A 158 11.96 -1.62 -6.08
N ALA A 159 11.08 -2.51 -6.52
CA ALA A 159 11.41 -3.55 -7.50
C ALA A 159 11.36 -3.07 -8.96
N CYS A 160 10.85 -1.86 -9.23
CA CYS A 160 10.66 -1.37 -10.60
C CYS A 160 11.94 -0.71 -11.13
N PRO A 161 12.63 -1.29 -12.13
CA PRO A 161 13.86 -0.69 -12.68
C PRO A 161 13.59 0.59 -13.48
N GLU A 162 12.35 0.77 -13.96
CA GLU A 162 11.92 1.95 -14.73
C GLU A 162 11.40 3.08 -13.83
N LEU A 163 11.46 2.91 -12.50
CA LEU A 163 11.06 3.92 -11.51
C LEU A 163 9.60 4.43 -11.64
N ILE A 164 8.70 3.60 -12.20
CA ILE A 164 7.29 3.93 -12.48
C ILE A 164 6.47 4.25 -11.23
N GLN A 165 6.87 3.71 -10.07
CA GLN A 165 6.06 3.71 -8.85
C GLN A 165 4.66 3.06 -9.04
N PRO A 166 4.56 1.76 -9.41
CA PRO A 166 3.31 1.16 -9.88
C PRO A 166 2.10 1.30 -8.95
N ASN A 167 2.31 1.21 -7.63
CA ASN A 167 1.22 1.36 -6.66
C ASN A 167 0.70 2.81 -6.59
N HIS A 168 1.56 3.81 -6.85
CA HIS A 168 1.14 5.20 -6.93
C HIS A 168 0.36 5.49 -8.22
N LEU A 169 0.77 4.89 -9.35
CA LEU A 169 -0.02 4.91 -10.59
C LEU A 169 -1.40 4.28 -10.38
N GLY A 170 -1.44 3.09 -9.75
CA GLY A 170 -2.69 2.41 -9.42
C GLY A 170 -3.60 3.24 -8.51
N LEU A 171 -3.03 3.86 -7.46
CA LEU A 171 -3.77 4.76 -6.57
C LEU A 171 -4.30 6.00 -7.32
N PHE A 172 -3.49 6.59 -8.20
CA PHE A 172 -3.91 7.69 -9.05
C PHE A 172 -5.11 7.29 -9.90
N VAL A 173 -5.01 6.21 -10.68
CA VAL A 173 -6.10 5.70 -11.51
C VAL A 173 -7.38 5.46 -10.69
N ARG A 174 -7.28 4.82 -9.52
CA ARG A 174 -8.43 4.62 -8.62
C ARG A 174 -9.07 5.94 -8.17
N ARG A 175 -8.26 6.93 -7.79
CA ARG A 175 -8.73 8.27 -7.38
C ARG A 175 -9.43 9.00 -8.52
N MET A 176 -8.85 8.96 -9.73
CA MET A 176 -9.44 9.58 -10.91
C MET A 176 -10.81 8.98 -11.24
N ILE A 177 -10.91 7.65 -11.28
CA ILE A 177 -12.18 6.99 -11.57
C ILE A 177 -13.22 7.35 -10.50
N ALA A 178 -12.83 7.34 -9.23
CA ALA A 178 -13.73 7.67 -8.14
C ALA A 178 -14.23 9.12 -8.22
N SER A 179 -13.39 10.10 -8.55
CA SER A 179 -13.83 11.51 -8.66
C SER A 179 -14.85 11.71 -9.77
N LEU A 180 -14.66 11.03 -10.90
CA LEU A 180 -15.52 11.15 -12.07
C LEU A 180 -16.83 10.34 -11.95
N SER A 181 -16.80 9.16 -11.33
CA SER A 181 -17.91 8.19 -11.40
C SER A 181 -18.64 7.94 -10.08
N LEU A 182 -17.99 8.15 -8.93
CA LEU A 182 -18.59 7.76 -7.66
C LEU A 182 -19.62 8.80 -7.20
N ARG A 183 -20.90 8.45 -7.31
CA ARG A 183 -22.04 9.23 -6.78
C ARG A 183 -22.94 8.32 -5.91
N PRO A 184 -22.51 7.97 -4.68
CA PRO A 184 -23.25 7.07 -3.81
C PRO A 184 -24.62 7.66 -3.42
N ALA A 185 -25.67 6.86 -3.42
CA ALA A 185 -27.02 7.33 -3.09
C ALA A 185 -27.12 7.91 -1.67
N ASN A 186 -26.41 7.30 -0.71
CA ASN A 186 -26.33 7.81 0.66
C ASN A 186 -25.61 9.18 0.73
N LEU A 187 -24.60 9.41 -0.10
CA LEU A 187 -23.95 10.72 -0.20
C LEU A 187 -24.91 11.77 -0.77
N MET A 188 -25.60 11.43 -1.87
CA MET A 188 -26.59 12.34 -2.48
C MET A 188 -27.73 12.69 -1.52
N GLN A 189 -28.24 11.70 -0.79
CA GLN A 189 -29.23 11.91 0.26
C GLN A 189 -28.68 12.82 1.36
N ARG A 190 -27.46 12.57 1.85
CA ARG A 190 -26.84 13.38 2.90
C ARG A 190 -26.63 14.84 2.49
N LEU A 191 -26.23 15.08 1.24
CA LEU A 191 -26.10 16.43 0.69
C LEU A 191 -27.45 17.17 0.67
N GLN A 192 -28.53 16.50 0.24
CA GLN A 192 -29.88 17.08 0.27
C GLN A 192 -30.36 17.39 1.71
N GLN A 193 -30.06 16.52 2.68
CA GLN A 193 -30.37 16.76 4.09
C GLN A 193 -29.66 18.02 4.61
N THR A 194 -28.38 18.22 4.22
CA THR A 194 -27.62 19.42 4.55
C THR A 194 -28.22 20.67 3.91
N GLU A 195 -28.56 20.63 2.62
CA GLU A 195 -29.17 21.75 1.89
C GLU A 195 -30.53 22.17 2.47
N ARG A 196 -31.31 21.21 2.98
CA ARG A 196 -32.60 21.46 3.65
C ARG A 196 -32.46 21.90 5.10
N GLY A 197 -31.25 21.94 5.65
CA GLY A 197 -31.00 22.28 7.05
C GLY A 197 -31.39 21.19 8.06
N GLU A 198 -31.61 19.95 7.60
CA GLU A 198 -31.94 18.81 8.48
C GLU A 198 -30.72 18.35 9.30
N MET A 199 -29.51 18.58 8.77
CA MET A 199 -28.23 18.27 9.42
C MET A 199 -27.79 19.39 10.36
N THR A 200 -28.44 19.51 11.52
CA THR A 200 -28.03 20.45 12.57
C THR A 200 -26.86 19.89 13.39
N ILE A 201 -25.90 20.74 13.74
CA ILE A 201 -24.79 20.40 14.65
C ILE A 201 -25.25 20.71 16.07
N ASP A 202 -25.49 19.68 16.86
CA ASP A 202 -25.74 19.81 18.29
C ASP A 202 -24.41 19.85 19.05
N LEU A 203 -24.01 21.05 19.47
CA LEU A 203 -22.79 21.26 20.23
C LEU A 203 -22.92 20.86 21.70
N ASP A 204 -24.14 20.67 22.21
CA ASP A 204 -24.42 20.27 23.59
C ASP A 204 -24.61 18.73 23.70
N ALA A 205 -24.53 18.00 22.59
CA ALA A 205 -24.67 16.56 22.57
C ALA A 205 -23.65 15.89 23.52
N PRO A 206 -23.99 14.77 24.17
CA PRO A 206 -23.11 14.11 25.14
C PRO A 206 -21.69 13.79 24.63
N GLY A 207 -21.53 13.61 23.31
CA GLY A 207 -20.22 13.37 22.66
C GLY A 207 -19.49 14.63 22.18
N ALA A 208 -20.12 15.81 22.21
CA ALA A 208 -19.52 17.07 21.76
C ALA A 208 -18.63 17.71 22.84
N HIS A 209 -18.78 17.30 24.10
CA HIS A 209 -17.94 17.71 25.23
C HIS A 209 -17.29 16.49 25.89
N PRO A 210 -16.30 15.85 25.25
CA PRO A 210 -15.57 14.78 25.92
C PRO A 210 -14.93 15.34 27.20
N PRO A 211 -14.96 14.59 28.32
CA PRO A 211 -14.35 15.03 29.57
C PRO A 211 -12.89 15.39 29.31
N GLN A 212 -12.48 16.59 29.74
CA GLN A 212 -11.09 17.02 29.65
C GLN A 212 -10.26 16.03 30.46
N GLN A 213 -9.39 15.27 29.79
CA GLN A 213 -8.41 14.43 30.47
C GLN A 213 -7.42 15.36 31.17
N GLY A 214 -7.53 15.42 32.50
CA GLY A 214 -6.61 16.15 33.38
C GLY A 214 -5.32 15.38 33.64
#